data_AF-A0A1T5CWA8-F1
#
_entry.id   AF-A0A1T5CWA8-F1
#
_cell.length_a   1.000
_cell.length_b   1.000
_cell.length_c   1.000
_cell.angle_alpha   90.00
_cell.angle_beta   90.00
_cell.angle_gamma   90.00
#
_symmetry.space_group_name_H-M   'P 1'
#
loop_
_entity.id
_entity.type
_entity.pdbx_description
1 polymer ?
#
loop_
_entity_poly.entity_id
_entity_poly.type
_entity_poly.pdbx_seq_one_letter_code
_entity_poly.pdbx_strand_id
1 'polypeptide(L)'
;MYKNLIAIIAVFFISLGVISCTPINKDDVSTKLRPDSQEEQEVHMDSQIVKYADLNEDKVDEKIILTLKSSETYKYSLEIGDAKIDVRGNNIEPDFNIVDIDYKDGIKEIAISEYGPSNDEATRFYYYNGEKIINIGYISGFYGPMHQYGEGMVGDMKIEGMGKVITKTRGEILHTWFYEDEYGLSKHHYLLNKKKTLYEMDAKVTVLKEIELQKSPEDETKVLKLLPDEEVIISYTDNHEWCMIQTTDGQEGWVAVDGFDTIRELNLPAAEVFSGLNYAD
;
A
#
# COMPACT_ATOMS: atom_id res chain seq x y z
N MET A 1 14.76 -40.34 -41.99
CA MET A 1 14.62 -41.29 -40.87
C MET A 1 13.58 -40.68 -39.93
N TYR A 2 12.32 -41.12 -39.90
CA TYR A 2 11.77 -42.14 -38.98
C TYR A 2 12.32 -41.96 -37.55
N LYS A 3 11.58 -41.85 -36.44
CA LYS A 3 10.23 -42.33 -36.02
C LYS A 3 10.11 -41.80 -34.55
N ASN A 4 9.00 -41.29 -34.03
CA ASN A 4 8.02 -42.07 -33.26
C ASN A 4 7.04 -41.10 -32.57
N LEU A 5 5.74 -41.26 -32.78
CA LEU A 5 4.72 -40.95 -31.78
C LEU A 5 3.70 -42.10 -31.84
N ILE A 6 3.55 -42.81 -30.72
CA ILE A 6 2.61 -43.93 -30.56
C ILE A 6 1.26 -43.37 -30.13
N ALA A 7 0.21 -43.89 -30.77
CA ALA A 7 -1.19 -43.66 -30.53
C ALA A 7 -1.75 -44.51 -29.37
N ILE A 8 -2.85 -44.05 -28.75
CA ILE A 8 -3.88 -44.94 -28.21
C ILE A 8 -5.25 -44.48 -28.74
N ILE A 9 -6.00 -45.48 -29.21
CA ILE A 9 -7.27 -45.48 -29.95
C ILE A 9 -8.35 -46.13 -29.06
N ALA A 10 -9.60 -45.67 -29.13
CA ALA A 10 -10.84 -46.48 -29.15
C ALA A 10 -12.05 -45.52 -29.34
N VAL A 11 -12.66 -45.34 -30.53
CA VAL A 11 -13.64 -46.20 -31.26
C VAL A 11 -14.99 -46.30 -30.50
N PHE A 12 -16.02 -45.48 -30.79
CA PHE A 12 -17.10 -45.61 -31.82
C PHE A 12 -17.89 -46.94 -31.73
N PHE A 13 -19.23 -47.04 -31.80
CA PHE A 13 -20.13 -46.61 -32.89
C PHE A 13 -21.62 -47.09 -32.66
N ILE A 14 -22.62 -46.31 -33.15
CA ILE A 14 -23.97 -46.61 -33.78
C ILE A 14 -24.96 -47.52 -32.99
N SER A 15 -26.30 -47.41 -33.02
CA SER A 15 -27.20 -47.11 -34.14
C SER A 15 -28.64 -46.74 -33.72
N LEU A 16 -29.35 -46.15 -34.68
CA LEU A 16 -30.75 -45.70 -34.66
C LEU A 16 -31.80 -46.82 -34.55
N GLY A 17 -32.91 -46.47 -33.91
CA GLY A 17 -34.26 -46.66 -34.47
C GLY A 17 -35.12 -47.77 -33.86
N VAL A 18 -36.30 -47.41 -33.33
CA VAL A 18 -37.66 -47.72 -33.85
C VAL A 18 -38.71 -47.33 -32.78
N ILE A 19 -39.79 -46.71 -33.24
CA ILE A 19 -40.95 -46.24 -32.48
C ILE A 19 -41.94 -47.39 -32.24
N SER A 20 -42.53 -47.48 -31.05
CA SER A 20 -43.85 -48.09 -30.86
C SER A 20 -44.68 -47.31 -29.84
N CYS A 21 -45.88 -46.89 -30.27
CA CYS A 21 -46.90 -46.23 -29.44
C CYS A 21 -47.63 -47.22 -28.54
N THR A 22 -47.87 -46.84 -27.28
CA THR A 22 -49.01 -47.28 -26.45
C THR A 22 -49.36 -46.16 -25.43
N PRO A 23 -50.62 -46.10 -24.94
CA PRO A 23 -51.32 -44.84 -24.73
C PRO A 23 -51.16 -44.20 -23.34
N ILE A 24 -51.45 -42.90 -23.34
CA ILE A 24 -51.60 -41.96 -22.23
C ILE A 24 -52.53 -42.53 -21.15
N ASN A 25 -52.09 -42.50 -19.89
CA ASN A 25 -52.98 -42.49 -18.74
C ASN A 25 -52.83 -41.15 -17.99
N LYS A 26 -53.98 -40.55 -17.69
CA LYS A 26 -54.12 -39.25 -17.04
C LYS A 26 -53.75 -39.39 -15.55
N ASP A 27 -53.02 -38.42 -15.03
CA ASP A 27 -53.36 -37.63 -13.83
C ASP A 27 -52.08 -37.03 -13.22
N ASP A 28 -52.15 -35.72 -12.99
CA ASP A 28 -51.34 -34.87 -12.11
C ASP A 28 -49.81 -34.90 -12.19
N VAL A 29 -49.20 -33.78 -12.56
CA VAL A 29 -48.65 -32.79 -11.61
C VAL A 29 -48.06 -31.61 -12.40
N SER A 30 -48.47 -30.41 -12.01
CA SER A 30 -48.06 -29.13 -12.56
C SER A 30 -46.53 -28.97 -12.60
N THR A 31 -45.97 -28.65 -13.77
CA THR A 31 -44.68 -27.96 -13.86
C THR A 31 -44.89 -26.62 -14.53
N LYS A 32 -44.88 -25.57 -13.70
CA LYS A 32 -44.78 -24.18 -14.15
C LYS A 32 -43.47 -24.04 -14.93
N LEU A 33 -43.58 -23.60 -16.18
CA LEU A 33 -42.47 -23.05 -16.94
C LEU A 33 -41.83 -21.91 -16.13
N ARG A 34 -40.53 -22.04 -15.81
CA ARG A 34 -39.71 -20.89 -15.37
C ARG A 34 -39.41 -20.05 -16.62
N PRO A 35 -39.65 -18.73 -16.62
CA PRO A 35 -39.16 -17.87 -17.67
C PRO A 35 -37.63 -17.76 -17.56
N ASP A 36 -36.97 -17.66 -18.72
CA ASP A 36 -35.55 -17.38 -18.86
C ASP A 36 -35.12 -16.21 -17.97
N SER A 37 -34.11 -16.45 -17.13
CA SER A 37 -33.40 -15.38 -16.44
C SER A 37 -32.53 -14.66 -17.46
N GLN A 38 -32.93 -13.44 -17.84
CA GLN A 38 -32.02 -12.48 -18.43
C GLN A 38 -30.95 -12.16 -17.38
N GLU A 39 -29.69 -12.48 -17.68
CA GLU A 39 -28.55 -11.92 -16.95
C GLU A 39 -28.57 -10.41 -17.17
N GLU A 40 -28.92 -9.64 -16.15
CA GLU A 40 -28.67 -8.21 -16.11
C GLU A 40 -27.15 -8.02 -16.09
N GLN A 41 -26.58 -7.64 -17.22
CA GLN A 41 -25.23 -7.06 -17.24
C GLN A 41 -25.30 -5.72 -16.53
N GLU A 42 -24.84 -5.66 -15.28
CA GLU A 42 -24.57 -4.39 -14.61
C GLU A 42 -23.55 -3.60 -15.44
N VAL A 43 -24.03 -2.54 -16.10
CA VAL A 43 -23.16 -1.56 -16.75
C VAL A 43 -22.51 -0.76 -15.63
N HIS A 44 -21.35 -1.21 -15.17
CA HIS A 44 -20.54 -0.41 -14.24
C HIS A 44 -20.08 0.86 -14.97
N MET A 45 -20.71 2.00 -14.68
CA MET A 45 -20.29 3.29 -15.24
C MET A 45 -19.03 3.77 -14.51
N ASP A 46 -18.05 4.27 -15.27
CA ASP A 46 -16.90 4.98 -14.71
C ASP A 46 -17.38 6.11 -13.81
N SER A 47 -16.79 6.25 -12.62
CA SER A 47 -17.11 7.37 -11.73
C SER A 47 -16.20 8.56 -12.06
N GLN A 48 -16.78 9.75 -12.05
CA GLN A 48 -16.06 10.99 -12.32
C GLN A 48 -16.31 12.01 -11.23
N ILE A 49 -15.22 12.56 -10.71
CA ILE A 49 -15.23 13.72 -9.81
C ILE A 49 -14.64 14.90 -10.56
N VAL A 50 -15.31 16.05 -10.49
CA VAL A 50 -14.88 17.29 -11.12
C VAL A 50 -14.75 18.37 -10.06
N LYS A 51 -13.59 19.04 -10.00
CA LYS A 51 -13.36 20.24 -9.20
C LYS A 51 -12.83 21.37 -10.08
N TYR A 52 -12.99 22.59 -9.61
CA TYR A 52 -12.45 23.79 -10.23
C TYR A 52 -11.60 24.52 -9.20
N ALA A 53 -10.39 24.90 -9.56
CA ALA A 53 -9.52 25.70 -8.71
C ALA A 53 -8.43 26.39 -9.53
N ASP A 54 -8.13 27.63 -9.15
CA ASP A 54 -6.94 28.36 -9.53
C ASP A 54 -5.69 27.70 -8.93
N LEU A 55 -4.93 26.97 -9.76
CA LEU A 55 -3.75 26.19 -9.34
C LEU A 55 -2.45 27.01 -9.36
N ASN A 56 -2.44 28.20 -9.96
CA ASN A 56 -1.22 28.99 -10.22
C ASN A 56 -1.33 30.49 -9.83
N GLU A 57 -2.41 30.86 -9.13
CA GLU A 57 -2.78 32.22 -8.70
C GLU A 57 -3.02 33.23 -9.83
N ASP A 58 -3.35 32.79 -11.04
CA ASP A 58 -3.67 33.66 -12.17
C ASP A 58 -5.13 34.16 -12.19
N LYS A 59 -5.94 33.73 -11.22
CA LYS A 59 -7.38 34.03 -11.05
C LYS A 59 -8.28 33.37 -12.09
N VAL A 60 -7.80 32.36 -12.79
CA VAL A 60 -8.58 31.49 -13.66
C VAL A 60 -8.61 30.11 -13.02
N ASP A 61 -9.81 29.56 -12.82
CA ASP A 61 -9.91 28.20 -12.30
C ASP A 61 -9.62 27.17 -13.40
N GLU A 62 -8.71 26.23 -13.13
CA GLU A 62 -8.56 25.02 -13.93
C GLU A 62 -9.68 24.03 -13.62
N LYS A 63 -10.21 23.40 -14.67
CA LYS A 63 -11.06 22.21 -14.53
C LYS A 63 -10.19 20.98 -14.29
N ILE A 64 -10.42 20.30 -13.17
CA ILE A 64 -9.72 19.08 -12.77
C ILE A 64 -10.72 17.93 -12.75
N ILE A 65 -10.42 16.85 -13.46
CA ILE A 65 -11.29 15.67 -13.56
C ILE A 65 -10.51 14.44 -13.12
N LEU A 66 -10.99 13.76 -12.08
CA LEU A 66 -10.58 12.42 -11.72
C LEU A 66 -11.60 11.43 -12.25
N THR A 67 -11.17 10.47 -13.07
CA THR A 67 -12.02 9.38 -13.55
C THR A 67 -11.51 8.06 -12.97
N LEU A 68 -12.34 7.37 -12.20
CA LEU A 68 -12.08 5.98 -11.79
C LEU A 68 -12.77 5.04 -12.76
N LYS A 69 -11.99 4.10 -13.30
CA LYS A 69 -12.54 3.11 -14.24
C LYS A 69 -13.21 2.00 -13.45
N SER A 70 -14.49 1.80 -13.69
CA SER A 70 -15.33 0.92 -12.87
C SER A 70 -14.93 -0.56 -12.97
N SER A 71 -14.34 -0.95 -14.10
CA SER A 71 -13.78 -2.29 -14.35
C SER A 71 -12.33 -2.45 -13.85
N GLU A 72 -11.70 -1.37 -13.37
CA GLU A 72 -10.30 -1.33 -12.98
C GLU A 72 -10.12 -0.51 -11.69
N THR A 73 -10.44 -1.07 -10.52
CA THR A 73 -10.26 -0.44 -9.18
C THR A 73 -8.81 -0.03 -8.86
N TYR A 74 -7.88 -0.38 -9.75
CA TYR A 74 -6.45 -0.13 -9.67
C TYR A 74 -5.99 0.95 -10.65
N LYS A 75 -6.89 1.67 -11.33
CA LYS A 75 -6.50 2.73 -12.28
C LYS A 75 -7.40 3.94 -12.20
N TYR A 76 -6.79 5.10 -12.43
CA TYR A 76 -7.50 6.34 -12.63
C TYR A 76 -6.89 7.14 -13.78
N SER A 77 -7.69 8.03 -14.35
CA SER A 77 -7.24 9.09 -15.24
C SER A 77 -7.38 10.43 -14.51
N LEU A 78 -6.34 11.28 -14.58
CA LEU A 78 -6.39 12.67 -14.10
C LEU A 78 -6.26 13.60 -15.31
N GLU A 79 -7.21 14.52 -15.45
CA GLU A 79 -7.25 15.54 -16.51
C GLU A 79 -7.24 16.93 -15.88
N ILE A 80 -6.38 17.83 -16.38
CA ILE A 80 -6.28 19.23 -15.95
C ILE A 80 -6.06 20.07 -17.20
N GLY A 81 -7.02 20.93 -17.54
CA GLY A 81 -7.00 21.64 -18.83
C GLY A 81 -6.99 20.65 -20.01
N ASP A 82 -5.99 20.78 -20.88
CA ASP A 82 -5.78 19.87 -22.02
C ASP A 82 -4.86 18.67 -21.68
N ALA A 83 -4.27 18.65 -20.49
CA ALA A 83 -3.37 17.58 -20.06
C ALA A 83 -4.13 16.40 -19.48
N LYS A 84 -3.66 15.19 -19.77
CA LYS A 84 -4.21 13.94 -19.25
C LYS A 84 -3.10 12.95 -18.94
N ILE A 85 -3.25 12.25 -17.81
CA ILE A 85 -2.41 11.10 -17.44
C ILE A 85 -3.29 9.92 -17.02
N ASP A 86 -2.80 8.70 -17.25
CA ASP A 86 -3.37 7.46 -16.75
C ASP A 86 -2.41 6.83 -15.74
N VAL A 87 -2.92 6.50 -14.55
CA VAL A 87 -2.11 6.05 -13.43
C VAL A 87 -2.66 4.75 -12.88
N ARG A 88 -1.74 3.84 -12.50
CA ARG A 88 -2.09 2.63 -11.75
C ARG A 88 -1.87 2.88 -10.26
N GLY A 89 -2.78 2.40 -9.44
CA GLY A 89 -2.71 2.40 -8.00
C GLY A 89 -3.54 1.27 -7.38
N ASN A 90 -3.92 1.37 -6.11
CA ASN A 90 -4.60 0.30 -5.38
C ASN A 90 -5.73 0.82 -4.51
N ASN A 91 -6.98 0.48 -4.86
CA ASN A 91 -8.17 0.99 -4.18
C ASN A 91 -8.10 2.52 -4.08
N ILE A 92 -8.17 3.18 -5.23
CA ILE A 92 -8.03 4.64 -5.29
C ILE A 92 -9.19 5.28 -4.55
N GLU A 93 -8.90 6.32 -3.76
CA GLU A 93 -9.92 7.13 -3.12
C GLU A 93 -10.84 7.75 -4.19
N PRO A 94 -12.17 7.62 -4.08
CA PRO A 94 -13.11 8.23 -5.03
C PRO A 94 -13.04 9.74 -5.11
N ASP A 95 -12.39 10.43 -4.17
CA ASP A 95 -12.18 11.88 -4.23
C ASP A 95 -10.67 12.24 -4.27
N PHE A 96 -10.38 13.50 -4.55
CA PHE A 96 -9.04 14.07 -4.49
C PHE A 96 -9.04 15.41 -3.76
N ASN A 97 -7.89 15.81 -3.23
CA ASN A 97 -7.75 17.09 -2.53
C ASN A 97 -6.93 18.07 -3.37
N ILE A 98 -7.28 19.35 -3.31
CA ILE A 98 -6.43 20.45 -3.77
C ILE A 98 -5.74 20.98 -2.52
N VAL A 99 -4.42 21.02 -2.57
CA VAL A 99 -3.57 21.36 -1.42
C VAL A 99 -2.60 22.46 -1.81
N ASP A 100 -2.02 23.10 -0.81
CA ASP A 100 -0.99 24.10 -0.98
C ASP A 100 0.16 23.72 -0.05
N ILE A 101 1.14 23.00 -0.61
CA ILE A 101 2.28 22.49 0.16
C ILE A 101 3.21 23.65 0.54
N ASP A 102 3.36 24.67 -0.31
CA ASP A 102 4.12 25.89 -0.02
C ASP A 102 3.40 27.17 -0.48
N TYR A 103 2.61 27.77 0.42
CA TYR A 103 1.82 28.98 0.14
C TYR A 103 2.60 30.22 -0.34
N LYS A 104 3.94 30.15 -0.41
CA LYS A 104 4.79 31.23 -0.92
C LYS A 104 5.16 31.08 -2.39
N ASP A 105 4.94 29.92 -3.00
CA ASP A 105 5.31 29.67 -4.38
C ASP A 105 4.18 29.95 -5.38
N GLY A 106 2.95 30.18 -4.87
CA GLY A 106 1.77 30.48 -5.67
C GLY A 106 1.27 29.27 -6.47
N ILE A 107 1.61 28.05 -6.03
CA ILE A 107 1.23 26.80 -6.68
C ILE A 107 0.35 26.00 -5.73
N LYS A 108 -0.73 25.43 -6.27
CA LYS A 108 -1.53 24.40 -5.58
C LYS A 108 -1.32 23.05 -6.25
N GLU A 109 -1.24 22.01 -5.43
CA GLU A 109 -1.07 20.63 -5.88
C GLU A 109 -2.37 19.84 -5.77
N ILE A 110 -2.41 18.71 -6.48
CA ILE A 110 -3.47 17.72 -6.39
C ILE A 110 -2.95 16.52 -5.59
N ALA A 111 -3.65 16.15 -4.52
CA ALA A 111 -3.37 14.98 -3.70
C ALA A 111 -4.43 13.90 -3.94
N ILE A 112 -4.00 12.73 -4.40
CA ILE A 112 -4.85 11.56 -4.64
C ILE A 112 -4.35 10.43 -3.75
N SER A 113 -5.18 10.05 -2.79
CA SER A 113 -4.89 9.00 -1.82
C SER A 113 -5.36 7.64 -2.32
N GLU A 114 -4.73 6.58 -1.82
CA GLU A 114 -5.10 5.20 -2.09
C GLU A 114 -4.85 4.34 -0.84
N TYR A 115 -5.63 3.29 -0.66
CA TYR A 115 -5.55 2.46 0.55
C TYR A 115 -4.41 1.45 0.51
N GLY A 116 -3.87 1.16 -0.68
CA GLY A 116 -2.83 0.14 -0.83
C GLY A 116 -3.35 -1.29 -0.58
N PRO A 117 -2.55 -2.32 -0.90
CA PRO A 117 -2.73 -3.65 -0.32
C PRO A 117 -2.53 -3.59 1.19
N SER A 118 -3.28 -4.40 1.95
CA SER A 118 -3.09 -4.54 3.41
C SER A 118 -3.18 -3.25 4.25
N ASN A 119 -3.83 -2.20 3.73
CA ASN A 119 -3.87 -0.87 4.35
C ASN A 119 -2.50 -0.16 4.40
N ASP A 120 -1.57 -0.51 3.51
CA ASP A 120 -0.38 0.29 3.23
C ASP A 120 -0.78 1.54 2.42
N GLU A 121 -1.42 2.48 3.12
CA GLU A 121 -1.94 3.71 2.55
C GLU A 121 -0.84 4.56 1.92
N ALA A 122 -1.18 5.24 0.82
CA ALA A 122 -0.27 6.14 0.14
C ALA A 122 -0.99 7.29 -0.53
N THR A 123 -0.27 8.39 -0.76
CA THR A 123 -0.77 9.57 -1.45
C THR A 123 0.15 9.96 -2.58
N ARG A 124 -0.41 10.15 -3.78
CA ARG A 124 0.28 10.74 -4.94
C ARG A 124 -0.02 12.22 -5.02
N PHE A 125 1.03 13.01 -5.20
CA PHE A 125 0.96 14.45 -5.39
C PHE A 125 1.29 14.83 -6.82
N TYR A 126 0.52 15.78 -7.36
CA TYR A 126 0.70 16.30 -8.71
C TYR A 126 0.73 17.81 -8.76
N TYR A 127 1.60 18.34 -9.59
CA TYR A 127 1.66 19.75 -9.98
C TYR A 127 1.26 19.89 -11.45
N TYR A 128 0.49 20.93 -11.79
CA TYR A 128 0.17 21.28 -13.18
C TYR A 128 0.87 22.58 -13.58
N ASN A 129 1.73 22.53 -14.60
CA ASN A 129 2.53 23.68 -15.02
C ASN A 129 1.90 24.52 -16.16
N GLY A 130 0.60 24.34 -16.43
CA GLY A 130 -0.09 24.95 -17.57
C GLY A 130 -0.02 24.15 -18.88
N GLU A 131 0.80 23.11 -18.95
CA GLU A 131 0.93 22.22 -20.13
C GLU A 131 0.85 20.74 -19.75
N LYS A 132 1.44 20.36 -18.61
CA LYS A 132 1.64 18.97 -18.19
C LYS A 132 1.30 18.77 -16.73
N ILE A 133 0.79 17.59 -16.43
CA ILE A 133 0.61 17.08 -15.07
C ILE A 133 1.90 16.35 -14.69
N ILE A 134 2.54 16.79 -13.61
CA ILE A 134 3.83 16.31 -13.13
C ILE A 134 3.60 15.61 -11.80
N ASN A 135 3.94 14.32 -11.70
CA ASN A 135 3.98 13.66 -10.39
C ASN A 135 5.17 14.20 -9.60
N ILE A 136 4.91 14.76 -8.43
CA ILE A 136 5.93 15.38 -7.57
C ILE A 136 6.29 14.49 -6.38
N GLY A 137 5.51 13.44 -6.12
CA GLY A 137 5.76 12.48 -5.05
C GLY A 137 4.71 11.38 -5.00
N TYR A 138 5.14 10.23 -4.50
CA TYR A 138 4.29 9.12 -4.06
C TYR A 138 4.84 8.67 -2.71
N ILE A 139 4.10 8.98 -1.65
CA ILE A 139 4.59 8.83 -0.27
C ILE A 139 3.57 8.05 0.57
N SER A 140 4.06 7.31 1.56
CA SER A 140 3.21 6.58 2.51
C SER A 140 2.29 7.51 3.30
N GLY A 141 1.13 6.98 3.69
CA GLY A 141 0.09 7.65 4.45
C GLY A 141 -1.03 8.20 3.57
N PHE A 142 -2.20 8.38 4.18
CA PHE A 142 -3.41 8.86 3.54
C PHE A 142 -3.63 10.34 3.85
N TYR A 143 -3.93 11.13 2.81
CA TYR A 143 -4.35 12.52 2.99
C TYR A 143 -5.86 12.69 2.75
N GLY A 144 -6.52 13.39 3.67
CA GLY A 144 -7.93 13.77 3.54
C GLY A 144 -8.92 12.68 3.99
N PRO A 145 -10.21 12.85 3.66
CA PRO A 145 -11.28 11.94 4.08
C PRO A 145 -11.14 10.54 3.49
N MET A 146 -11.37 9.52 4.32
CA MET A 146 -11.26 8.11 3.95
C MET A 146 -12.65 7.49 3.73
N HIS A 147 -13.22 7.66 2.54
CA HIS A 147 -14.61 7.28 2.28
C HIS A 147 -14.88 5.78 2.41
N GLN A 148 -13.86 4.92 2.28
CA GLN A 148 -13.99 3.47 2.48
C GLN A 148 -14.33 3.10 3.93
N TYR A 149 -13.88 3.89 4.91
CA TYR A 149 -14.07 3.60 6.34
C TYR A 149 -15.28 4.31 6.97
N GLY A 150 -16.06 5.03 6.17
CA GLY A 150 -17.25 5.74 6.60
C GLY A 150 -17.01 7.21 6.93
N GLU A 151 -18.09 7.93 7.22
CA GLU A 151 -18.05 9.38 7.44
C GLU A 151 -17.20 9.74 8.67
N GLY A 152 -16.33 10.76 8.50
CA GLY A 152 -15.54 11.34 9.59
C GLY A 152 -14.16 10.71 9.80
N MET A 153 -13.83 9.61 9.10
CA MET A 153 -12.47 9.07 9.08
C MET A 153 -11.59 9.93 8.17
N VAL A 154 -10.43 10.34 8.67
CA VAL A 154 -9.47 11.20 7.96
C VAL A 154 -8.08 10.61 8.16
N GLY A 155 -7.30 10.58 7.08
CA GLY A 155 -5.92 10.12 7.12
C GLY A 155 -5.04 11.01 8.01
N ASP A 156 -3.90 10.47 8.45
CA ASP A 156 -3.02 11.11 9.42
C ASP A 156 -1.92 11.99 8.81
N MET A 157 -1.81 12.01 7.48
CA MET A 157 -0.89 12.88 6.76
C MET A 157 -1.25 14.36 6.95
N LYS A 158 -0.23 15.18 7.21
CA LYS A 158 -0.36 16.62 7.45
C LYS A 158 0.47 17.41 6.45
N ILE A 159 -0.13 18.45 5.91
CA ILE A 159 0.55 19.48 5.12
C ILE A 159 0.58 20.73 5.98
N GLU A 160 1.76 21.11 6.46
CA GLU A 160 1.92 22.25 7.39
C GLU A 160 2.15 23.59 6.65
N GLY A 161 2.22 23.55 5.32
CA GLY A 161 2.67 24.67 4.49
C GLY A 161 4.20 24.83 4.50
N MET A 162 4.70 25.87 3.85
CA MET A 162 6.15 26.17 3.74
C MET A 162 6.99 25.02 3.17
N GLY A 163 6.42 24.21 2.29
CA GLY A 163 7.11 23.11 1.64
C GLY A 163 7.22 21.85 2.50
N LYS A 164 6.40 21.66 3.54
CA LYS A 164 6.54 20.55 4.51
C LYS A 164 5.31 19.63 4.54
N VAL A 165 5.57 18.33 4.41
CA VAL A 165 4.59 17.25 4.59
C VAL A 165 5.09 16.29 5.68
N ILE A 166 4.22 15.98 6.64
CA ILE A 166 4.46 15.00 7.72
C ILE A 166 3.52 13.83 7.50
N THR A 167 4.04 12.61 7.62
CA THR A 167 3.26 11.37 7.45
C THR A 167 3.77 10.27 8.36
N LYS A 168 3.16 9.08 8.29
CA LYS A 168 3.72 7.85 8.85
C LYS A 168 4.22 6.94 7.74
N THR A 169 5.42 6.41 7.93
CA THR A 169 6.05 5.45 7.02
C THR A 169 6.30 4.14 7.76
N ARG A 170 6.10 3.02 7.07
CA ARG A 170 6.38 1.67 7.61
C ARG A 170 7.89 1.47 7.68
N GLY A 171 8.36 0.86 8.76
CA GLY A 171 9.74 0.42 8.86
C GLY A 171 10.09 -0.71 7.90
N GLU A 172 11.34 -0.73 7.46
CA GLU A 172 11.86 -1.65 6.46
C GLU A 172 12.46 -2.92 7.07
N ILE A 173 12.71 -2.91 8.39
CA ILE A 173 13.35 -4.02 9.09
C ILE A 173 12.67 -4.38 10.42
N LEU A 174 13.10 -5.53 10.93
CA LEU A 174 12.85 -6.17 12.19
C LEU A 174 11.43 -6.72 12.39
N HIS A 175 10.41 -5.88 12.20
CA HIS A 175 9.00 -6.24 12.39
C HIS A 175 8.11 -5.17 11.72
N THR A 176 6.78 -5.25 11.84
CA THR A 176 5.87 -4.20 11.40
C THR A 176 5.79 -3.09 12.45
N TRP A 177 6.33 -1.93 12.12
CA TRP A 177 6.26 -0.70 12.91
C TRP A 177 6.17 0.52 11.97
N PHE A 178 5.84 1.67 12.55
CA PHE A 178 5.67 2.92 11.81
C PHE A 178 6.36 4.06 12.56
N TYR A 179 6.94 4.99 11.82
CA TYR A 179 7.57 6.19 12.36
C TYR A 179 7.03 7.45 11.69
N GLU A 180 7.13 8.58 12.40
CA GLU A 180 6.85 9.89 11.81
C GLU A 180 7.94 10.27 10.81
N ASP A 181 7.52 10.45 9.57
CA ASP A 181 8.36 10.75 8.42
C ASP A 181 8.09 12.16 7.90
N GLU A 182 9.11 12.79 7.33
CA GLU A 182 9.04 14.17 6.87
C GLU A 182 9.55 14.30 5.44
N TYR A 183 8.77 15.00 4.61
CA TYR A 183 9.12 15.34 3.24
C TYR A 183 9.19 16.85 3.08
N GLY A 184 10.22 17.30 2.34
CA GLY A 184 10.40 18.69 1.96
C GLY A 184 10.23 18.89 0.46
N LEU A 185 9.54 19.94 0.06
CA LEU A 185 9.46 20.36 -1.32
C LEU A 185 10.82 20.93 -1.76
N SER A 186 11.37 20.39 -2.84
CA SER A 186 12.66 20.81 -3.39
C SER A 186 12.52 22.06 -4.25
N LYS A 187 13.66 22.67 -4.63
CA LYS A 187 13.69 23.81 -5.57
C LYS A 187 13.10 23.50 -6.94
N HIS A 188 13.00 22.22 -7.31
CA HIS A 188 12.38 21.77 -8.55
C HIS A 188 10.95 21.27 -8.33
N HIS A 189 10.35 21.59 -7.18
CA HIS A 189 8.97 21.28 -6.82
C HIS A 189 8.68 19.76 -6.75
N TYR A 190 9.66 18.97 -6.32
CA TYR A 190 9.50 17.54 -5.97
C TYR A 190 9.55 17.35 -4.46
N LEU A 191 8.72 16.45 -3.92
CA LEU A 191 8.78 16.00 -2.53
C LEU A 191 9.97 15.07 -2.33
N LEU A 192 10.88 15.46 -1.44
CA LEU A 192 12.06 14.67 -1.07
C LEU A 192 12.01 14.28 0.40
N ASN A 193 12.23 13.00 0.68
CA ASN A 193 12.32 12.50 2.05
C ASN A 193 13.49 13.16 2.80
N LYS A 194 13.22 13.67 4.00
CA LYS A 194 14.24 14.18 4.92
C LYS A 194 14.74 13.03 5.80
N LYS A 195 15.61 12.21 5.22
CA LYS A 195 16.21 11.06 5.90
C LYS A 195 16.82 11.43 7.25
N LYS A 196 16.55 10.62 8.26
CA LYS A 196 17.15 10.69 9.59
C LYS A 196 18.23 9.61 9.68
N THR A 197 19.23 9.81 10.52
CA THR A 197 20.22 8.77 10.81
C THR A 197 19.61 7.65 11.65
N LEU A 198 18.73 8.01 12.58
CA LEU A 198 18.04 7.08 13.45
C LEU A 198 16.55 7.46 13.53
N TYR A 199 15.74 6.42 13.59
CA TYR A 199 14.30 6.45 13.75
C TYR A 199 13.99 5.81 15.10
N GLU A 200 13.18 6.50 15.90
CA GLU A 200 12.72 5.96 17.17
C GLU A 200 11.83 4.74 16.94
N MET A 201 12.09 3.70 17.71
CA MET A 201 11.32 2.48 17.79
C MET A 201 10.95 2.30 19.27
N ASP A 202 9.73 1.90 19.61
CA ASP A 202 9.35 1.63 21.01
C ASP A 202 8.85 0.19 21.13
N ALA A 203 9.68 -0.74 20.67
CA ALA A 203 9.34 -2.16 20.63
C ALA A 203 9.81 -2.85 21.91
N LYS A 204 8.86 -3.09 22.82
CA LYS A 204 9.09 -3.85 24.05
C LYS A 204 9.10 -5.34 23.74
N VAL A 205 10.20 -6.01 24.05
CA VAL A 205 10.39 -7.43 23.72
C VAL A 205 10.98 -8.20 24.89
N THR A 206 10.78 -9.53 24.87
CA THR A 206 11.43 -10.48 25.77
C THR A 206 12.45 -11.30 25.00
N VAL A 207 13.66 -11.41 25.52
CA VAL A 207 14.75 -12.18 24.90
C VAL A 207 14.45 -13.68 25.00
N LEU A 208 14.50 -14.39 23.88
CA LEU A 208 14.27 -15.84 23.78
C LEU A 208 15.56 -16.64 23.66
N LYS A 209 16.60 -16.05 23.06
CA LYS A 209 17.92 -16.65 22.89
C LYS A 209 18.98 -15.66 23.35
N GLU A 210 20.01 -16.21 23.99
CA GLU A 210 21.19 -15.43 24.38
C GLU A 210 21.79 -14.70 23.18
N ILE A 211 22.10 -13.41 23.34
CA ILE A 211 22.69 -12.56 22.30
C ILE A 211 23.66 -11.55 22.89
N GLU A 212 24.77 -11.29 22.21
CA GLU A 212 25.71 -10.23 22.59
C GLU A 212 25.48 -8.98 21.75
N LEU A 213 25.48 -7.81 22.41
CA LEU A 213 25.29 -6.53 21.75
C LEU A 213 26.63 -5.83 21.57
N GLN A 214 26.82 -5.22 20.41
CA GLN A 214 28.00 -4.42 20.13
C GLN A 214 27.84 -2.96 20.58
N LYS A 215 28.95 -2.26 20.72
CA LYS A 215 29.00 -0.92 21.28
C LYS A 215 28.35 0.15 20.40
N SER A 216 28.60 0.07 19.10
CA SER A 216 27.96 0.92 18.08
C SER A 216 27.98 0.19 16.73
N PRO A 217 27.24 0.64 15.71
CA PRO A 217 27.31 0.08 14.36
C PRO A 217 28.73 -0.06 13.79
N GLU A 218 29.64 0.84 14.18
CA GLU A 218 31.05 0.88 13.71
C GLU A 218 32.06 0.23 14.67
N ASP A 219 31.65 -0.11 15.90
CA ASP A 219 32.50 -0.70 16.95
C ASP A 219 31.92 -2.04 17.39
N GLU A 220 32.43 -3.12 16.80
CA GLU A 220 32.00 -4.51 17.03
C GLU A 220 32.30 -5.04 18.45
N THR A 221 32.94 -4.23 19.32
CA THR A 221 33.20 -4.62 20.71
C THR A 221 31.91 -4.98 21.41
N LYS A 222 31.82 -6.20 21.96
CA LYS A 222 30.67 -6.66 22.74
C LYS A 222 30.64 -5.97 24.10
N VAL A 223 29.56 -5.25 24.38
CA VAL A 223 29.39 -4.44 25.61
C VAL A 223 28.31 -4.97 26.52
N LEU A 224 27.34 -5.69 25.98
CA LEU A 224 26.25 -6.29 26.73
C LEU A 224 26.00 -7.71 26.25
N LYS A 225 25.49 -8.52 27.16
CA LYS A 225 25.05 -9.87 26.89
C LYS A 225 23.66 -10.01 27.48
N LEU A 226 22.68 -10.27 26.63
CA LEU A 226 21.30 -10.48 27.04
C LEU A 226 21.05 -11.98 27.20
N LEU A 227 20.36 -12.34 28.27
CA LEU A 227 19.98 -13.72 28.58
C LEU A 227 18.49 -13.96 28.30
N PRO A 228 18.07 -15.22 28.05
CA PRO A 228 16.65 -15.55 27.93
C PRO A 228 15.84 -15.05 29.13
N ASP A 229 14.59 -14.68 28.84
CA ASP A 229 13.59 -14.09 29.77
C ASP A 229 13.87 -12.65 30.23
N GLU A 230 14.95 -12.00 29.76
CA GLU A 230 15.17 -10.57 29.99
C GLU A 230 14.21 -9.71 29.15
N GLU A 231 13.66 -8.66 29.77
CA GLU A 231 12.83 -7.66 29.09
C GLU A 231 13.68 -6.47 28.66
N VAL A 232 13.57 -6.08 27.39
CA VAL A 232 14.33 -4.97 26.78
C VAL A 232 13.45 -4.16 25.84
N ILE A 233 13.92 -2.98 25.46
CA ILE A 233 13.28 -2.11 24.47
C ILE A 233 14.20 -2.01 23.26
N ILE A 234 13.71 -2.30 22.07
CA ILE A 234 14.38 -1.91 20.84
C ILE A 234 13.97 -0.47 20.56
N SER A 235 14.89 0.46 20.87
CA SER A 235 14.59 1.88 21.06
C SER A 235 14.85 2.74 19.82
N TYR A 236 15.78 2.34 18.96
CA TYR A 236 16.10 3.05 17.74
C TYR A 236 16.55 2.11 16.64
N THR A 237 16.43 2.56 15.40
CA THR A 237 17.01 1.88 14.25
C THR A 237 17.45 2.88 13.18
N ASP A 238 18.43 2.52 12.36
CA ASP A 238 18.74 3.24 11.12
C ASP A 238 17.75 2.91 9.98
N ASN A 239 16.78 2.04 10.25
CA ASN A 239 15.78 1.53 9.31
C ASN A 239 16.40 0.83 8.08
N HIS A 240 17.57 0.23 8.24
CA HIS A 240 18.28 -0.48 7.17
C HIS A 240 19.00 -1.72 7.67
N GLU A 241 19.68 -1.64 8.81
CA GLU A 241 20.55 -2.69 9.30
C GLU A 241 20.61 -2.74 10.83
N TRP A 242 20.65 -1.60 11.50
CA TRP A 242 21.03 -1.54 12.92
C TRP A 242 19.83 -1.24 13.80
N CYS A 243 19.71 -1.98 14.90
CA CYS A 243 18.74 -1.74 15.96
C CYS A 243 19.48 -1.55 17.29
N MET A 244 19.17 -0.47 18.00
CA MET A 244 19.64 -0.22 19.37
C MET A 244 18.67 -0.88 20.35
N ILE A 245 19.23 -1.62 21.29
CA ILE A 245 18.51 -2.28 22.38
C ILE A 245 18.91 -1.62 23.69
N GLN A 246 17.91 -1.26 24.48
CA GLN A 246 18.05 -0.67 25.80
C GLN A 246 17.48 -1.61 26.86
N THR A 247 18.29 -1.92 27.88
CA THR A 247 17.88 -2.71 29.04
C THR A 247 17.10 -1.86 30.05
N THR A 248 16.41 -2.51 30.99
CA THR A 248 15.61 -1.82 32.03
C THR A 248 16.42 -0.93 32.96
N ASP A 249 17.73 -1.20 33.12
CA ASP A 249 18.66 -0.37 33.89
C ASP A 249 19.36 0.72 33.04
N GLY A 250 18.97 0.85 31.76
CA GLY A 250 19.41 1.92 30.86
C GLY A 250 20.74 1.66 30.16
N GLN A 251 21.27 0.44 30.18
CA GLN A 251 22.40 0.08 29.35
C GLN A 251 21.95 -0.10 27.89
N GLU A 252 22.84 0.23 26.95
CA GLU A 252 22.54 0.21 25.52
C GLU A 252 23.56 -0.61 24.74
N GLY A 253 23.09 -1.26 23.69
CA GLY A 253 23.93 -1.95 22.73
C GLY A 253 23.20 -2.16 21.41
N TRP A 254 23.93 -2.55 20.39
CA TRP A 254 23.43 -2.65 19.02
C TRP A 254 23.42 -4.09 18.53
N VAL A 255 22.41 -4.40 17.73
CA VAL A 255 22.30 -5.64 16.96
C VAL A 255 22.08 -5.32 15.50
N ALA A 256 22.66 -6.12 14.61
CA ALA A 256 22.41 -6.02 13.18
C ALA A 256 21.32 -6.99 12.72
N VAL A 257 20.54 -6.53 11.77
CA VAL A 257 19.48 -7.23 11.07
C VAL A 257 19.83 -7.30 9.59
N ASP A 258 19.79 -8.50 9.02
CA ASP A 258 19.93 -8.76 7.60
C ASP A 258 18.56 -9.00 6.96
N GLY A 259 18.33 -8.37 5.80
CA GLY A 259 17.03 -8.42 5.14
C GLY A 259 15.94 -7.79 6.00
N PHE A 260 14.75 -8.38 6.02
CA PHE A 260 13.67 -7.88 6.86
C PHE A 260 13.91 -8.20 8.34
N ASP A 261 14.15 -9.46 8.72
CA ASP A 261 14.09 -9.86 10.14
C ASP A 261 15.21 -10.80 10.59
N THR A 262 16.30 -11.02 9.85
CA THR A 262 17.33 -11.98 10.28
C THR A 262 18.35 -11.32 11.23
N ILE A 263 18.42 -11.75 12.49
CA ILE A 263 19.44 -11.29 13.44
C ILE A 263 20.79 -11.87 13.03
N ARG A 264 21.70 -11.01 12.55
CA ARG A 264 22.94 -11.42 11.87
C ARG A 264 23.83 -12.33 12.70
N GLU A 265 24.07 -11.96 13.96
CA GLU A 265 24.99 -12.68 14.84
C GLU A 265 24.57 -14.14 15.05
N LEU A 266 23.27 -14.38 15.14
CA LEU A 266 22.71 -15.71 15.38
C LEU A 266 22.29 -16.41 14.09
N ASN A 267 22.16 -15.67 12.99
CA ASN A 267 21.58 -16.13 11.73
C ASN A 267 20.20 -16.78 11.96
N LEU A 268 19.35 -16.08 12.71
CA LEU A 268 18.01 -16.52 13.08
C LEU A 268 16.99 -15.41 12.80
N PRO A 269 15.73 -15.77 12.48
CA PRO A 269 14.65 -14.80 12.45
C PRO A 269 14.50 -14.06 13.79
N ALA A 270 14.17 -12.78 13.75
CA ALA A 270 14.06 -11.94 14.94
C ALA A 270 12.98 -12.45 15.89
N ALA A 271 11.90 -13.04 15.36
CA ALA A 271 10.87 -13.70 16.16
C ALA A 271 11.37 -14.93 16.96
N GLU A 272 12.51 -15.53 16.59
CA GLU A 272 13.15 -16.60 17.37
C GLU A 272 14.13 -16.08 18.43
N VAL A 273 14.50 -14.79 18.35
CA VAL A 273 15.43 -14.14 19.28
C VAL A 273 14.66 -13.26 20.27
N PHE A 274 13.56 -12.66 19.83
CA PHE A 274 12.74 -11.73 20.60
C PHE A 274 11.25 -12.09 20.48
N SER A 275 10.59 -12.25 21.62
CA SER A 275 9.14 -12.32 21.74
C SER A 275 8.54 -10.92 21.87
N GLY A 276 7.38 -10.69 21.27
CA GLY A 276 6.68 -9.38 21.32
C GLY A 276 6.77 -8.57 20.03
N LEU A 277 7.50 -9.06 19.02
CA LEU A 277 7.50 -8.46 17.67
C LEU A 277 6.14 -8.65 16.98
N ASN A 278 5.78 -7.73 16.09
CA ASN A 278 4.49 -7.69 15.40
C ASN A 278 4.72 -7.89 13.90
N TYR A 279 4.02 -8.83 13.27
CA TYR A 279 4.09 -9.07 11.83
C TYR A 279 2.69 -8.96 11.26
N ALA A 280 2.26 -7.72 11.01
CA ALA A 280 1.03 -7.46 10.26
C ALA A 280 1.30 -7.58 8.76
N ASP A 281 0.45 -8.36 8.10
CA ASP A 281 0.37 -8.47 6.64
C ASP A 281 -0.19 -7.20 6.02
#